data_AF-U2BBC5-F1
#
_entry.id   AF-U2BBC5-F1
#
_cell.length_a   1.000
_cell.length_b   1.000
_cell.length_c   1.000
_cell.angle_alpha   90.00
_cell.angle_beta   90.00
_cell.angle_gamma   90.00
#
_symmetry.space_group_name_H-M   'P 1'
#
loop_
_entity.id
_entity.type
_entity.pdbx_description
1 polymer ?
#
loop_
_entity_poly.entity_id
_entity_poly.type
_entity_poly.pdbx_seq_one_letter_code
_entity_poly.pdbx_strand_id
1 'polypeptide(L)'
;KKLKIEASMAQVALKKAEKQLAAHDTPELQAQVAELRTAAEAAQKALADAQAAAPAPAPKPAGDEALKKAKIDAAMLKAQLRKLEKIETPDDDQQAELARVRQQLEAAEKALADLESQTPAPAAKPAGDEALKKAKIDAAMLKAQLRKLEKIENPDDDQQAELVRLRQQLEAAEKALASLESQAPAPAAKPAGDEALKKAKIDAAMLKAQLRKLEKIENPDDDQQAELARVRQQLEAAERALASLESQAPTLAAKPAGDEALKKAKVELAMKRAELKKAEKAGADEAALQPLRDALVAAEQALHAAEAASDKPAPELVRRERPGVDETLKALKTEVAFARADLRKLERDDNAASEALEQARTRLAEAERQLAEYQP
;
A
#
# COMPACT_ATOMS: atom_id res chain seq x y z
N LYS A 1 -0.70 1.60 26.13
CA LYS A 1 0.45 1.95 25.26
C LYS A 1 1.53 2.74 26.02
N LYS A 2 1.20 3.89 26.63
CA LYS A 2 2.14 4.68 27.47
C LYS A 2 2.83 3.85 28.56
N LEU A 3 2.06 3.12 29.39
CA LEU A 3 2.60 2.21 30.41
C LEU A 3 3.53 1.12 29.88
N LYS A 4 3.33 0.67 28.63
CA LYS A 4 4.19 -0.35 28.00
C LYS A 4 5.54 0.23 27.57
N ILE A 5 5.54 1.50 27.15
CA ILE A 5 6.76 2.25 26.86
C ILE A 5 7.51 2.52 28.17
N GLU A 6 6.80 2.96 29.21
CA GLU A 6 7.36 3.26 30.53
C GLU A 6 8.01 2.03 31.19
N ALA A 7 7.32 0.89 31.23
CA ALA A 7 7.89 -0.36 31.72
C ALA A 7 9.12 -0.80 30.92
N SER A 8 9.10 -0.63 29.59
CA SER A 8 10.26 -0.98 28.74
C SER A 8 11.46 -0.04 28.96
N MET A 9 11.22 1.25 29.17
CA MET A 9 12.28 2.22 29.44
C MET A 9 12.87 2.03 30.83
N ALA A 10 12.06 1.73 31.84
CA ALA A 10 12.53 1.43 33.18
C ALA A 10 13.40 0.15 33.22
N GLN A 11 13.03 -0.89 32.46
CA GLN A 11 13.87 -2.09 32.31
C GLN A 11 15.20 -1.81 31.60
N VAL A 12 15.19 -0.99 30.55
CA VAL A 12 16.42 -0.62 29.83
C VAL A 12 17.35 0.23 30.72
N ALA A 13 16.78 1.14 31.52
CA ALA A 13 17.53 1.93 32.49
C ALA A 13 18.16 1.04 33.58
N LEU A 14 17.38 0.11 34.16
CA LEU A 14 17.89 -0.88 35.12
C LEU A 14 19.04 -1.70 34.52
N LYS A 15 18.84 -2.27 33.32
CA LYS A 15 19.86 -3.11 32.67
C LYS A 15 21.14 -2.35 32.33
N LYS A 16 21.02 -1.05 32.05
CA LYS A 16 22.17 -0.15 31.84
C LYS A 16 22.91 0.10 33.15
N ALA A 17 22.20 0.37 34.24
CA ALA A 17 22.78 0.59 35.56
C ALA A 17 23.42 -0.69 36.14
N GLU A 18 22.81 -1.86 35.95
CA GLU A 18 23.39 -3.16 36.32
C GLU A 18 24.70 -3.43 35.57
N LYS A 19 24.77 -3.05 34.29
CA LYS A 19 25.99 -3.16 33.49
C LYS A 19 27.08 -2.19 33.97
N GLN A 20 26.70 -1.01 34.44
CA GLN A 20 27.65 -0.05 35.03
C GLN A 20 28.13 -0.51 36.40
N LEU A 21 27.26 -1.10 37.22
CA LEU A 21 27.62 -1.69 38.49
C LEU A 21 28.59 -2.86 38.33
N ALA A 22 28.39 -3.71 37.32
CA ALA A 22 29.31 -4.80 36.99
C ALA A 22 30.71 -4.32 36.54
N ALA A 23 30.81 -3.09 36.04
CA ALA A 23 32.08 -2.48 35.64
C ALA A 23 32.73 -1.65 36.77
N HIS A 24 31.90 -1.06 37.63
CA HIS A 24 32.30 -0.17 38.71
C HIS A 24 31.44 -0.45 39.95
N ASP A 25 31.94 -1.28 40.85
CA ASP A 25 31.21 -1.71 42.05
C ASP A 25 31.33 -0.66 43.17
N THR A 26 30.65 0.48 42.99
CA THR A 26 30.60 1.54 43.99
C THR A 26 29.27 1.51 44.77
N PRO A 27 29.27 1.86 46.07
CA PRO A 27 28.06 1.86 46.88
C PRO A 27 26.97 2.81 46.32
N GLU A 28 27.36 3.90 45.65
CA GLU A 28 26.42 4.80 44.98
C GLU A 28 25.71 4.14 43.79
N LEU A 29 26.42 3.33 43.00
CA LEU A 29 25.82 2.58 41.89
C LEU A 29 24.94 1.43 42.39
N GLN A 30 25.31 0.79 43.51
CA GLN A 30 24.46 -0.21 44.16
C GLN A 30 23.13 0.40 44.62
N ALA A 31 23.16 1.59 45.22
CA ALA A 31 21.96 2.33 45.60
C ALA A 31 21.11 2.72 44.38
N GLN A 32 21.75 3.18 43.30
CA GLN A 32 21.06 3.55 42.05
C GLN A 32 20.39 2.35 41.36
N VAL A 33 21.04 1.18 41.36
CA VAL A 33 20.45 -0.06 40.83
C VAL A 33 19.27 -0.51 41.69
N ALA A 34 19.36 -0.41 43.03
CA ALA A 34 18.25 -0.73 43.92
C ALA A 34 17.03 0.17 43.66
N GLU A 35 17.24 1.48 43.52
CA GLU A 35 16.17 2.44 43.20
C GLU A 35 15.55 2.19 41.83
N LEU A 36 16.37 1.96 40.80
CA LEU A 36 15.91 1.64 39.45
C LEU A 36 15.17 0.30 39.39
N ARG A 37 15.52 -0.65 40.25
CA ARG A 37 14.84 -1.95 40.35
C ARG A 37 13.44 -1.77 40.92
N THR A 38 13.31 -1.00 42.00
CA THR A 38 12.00 -0.63 42.57
C THR A 38 11.15 0.14 41.56
N ALA A 39 11.75 1.07 40.81
CA ALA A 39 11.06 1.81 39.76
C ALA A 39 10.59 0.91 38.59
N ALA A 40 11.42 -0.04 38.16
CA ALA A 40 11.07 -1.00 37.12
C ALA A 40 9.94 -1.94 37.57
N GLU A 41 9.98 -2.41 38.81
CA GLU A 41 8.96 -3.26 39.40
C GLU A 41 7.63 -2.50 39.58
N ALA A 42 7.68 -1.24 40.02
CA ALA A 42 6.51 -0.37 40.09
C ALA A 42 5.90 -0.10 38.70
N ALA A 43 6.72 0.16 37.67
CA ALA A 43 6.24 0.37 36.31
C ALA A 43 5.63 -0.91 35.69
N GLN A 44 6.21 -2.08 35.98
CA GLN A 44 5.62 -3.37 35.60
C GLN A 44 4.31 -3.65 36.33
N LYS A 45 4.25 -3.35 37.63
CA LYS A 45 3.04 -3.49 38.42
C LYS A 45 1.93 -2.56 37.93
N ALA A 46 2.23 -1.30 37.63
CA ALA A 46 1.28 -0.36 37.04
C ALA A 46 0.76 -0.84 35.68
N LEU A 47 1.63 -1.46 34.86
CA LEU A 47 1.22 -2.08 33.60
C LEU A 47 0.29 -3.28 33.82
N ALA A 48 0.60 -4.15 34.79
CA ALA A 48 -0.21 -5.32 35.12
C ALA A 48 -1.57 -4.91 35.73
N ASP A 49 -1.57 -3.95 36.65
CA ASP A 49 -2.78 -3.41 37.27
C ASP A 49 -3.66 -2.70 36.22
N ALA A 50 -3.09 -1.97 35.27
CA ALA A 50 -3.84 -1.38 34.16
C ALA A 50 -4.34 -2.41 33.12
N GLN A 51 -3.67 -3.56 33.00
CA GLN A 51 -4.15 -4.70 32.21
C GLN A 51 -5.30 -5.44 32.91
N ALA A 52 -5.25 -5.52 34.25
CA ALA A 52 -6.28 -6.13 35.07
C ALA A 52 -7.51 -5.23 35.29
N ALA A 53 -7.31 -3.92 35.36
CA ALA A 53 -8.37 -2.90 35.52
C ALA A 53 -9.00 -2.46 34.18
N ALA A 54 -8.52 -2.99 33.05
CA ALA A 54 -9.22 -2.83 31.79
C ALA A 54 -10.59 -3.54 31.90
N PRO A 55 -11.71 -2.86 31.55
CA PRO A 55 -13.02 -3.51 31.56
C PRO A 55 -12.94 -4.76 30.68
N ALA A 56 -13.47 -5.88 31.21
CA ALA A 56 -13.37 -7.21 30.61
C ALA A 56 -13.55 -7.11 29.09
N PRO A 57 -12.48 -7.29 28.30
CA PRO A 57 -12.63 -7.34 26.86
C PRO A 57 -13.46 -8.58 26.56
N ALA A 58 -14.49 -8.42 25.73
CA ALA A 58 -15.14 -9.54 25.08
C ALA A 58 -14.06 -10.54 24.60
N PRO A 59 -14.26 -11.85 24.81
CA PRO A 59 -13.21 -12.84 24.69
C PRO A 59 -12.56 -12.73 23.31
N LYS A 60 -11.29 -12.35 23.26
CA LYS A 60 -10.47 -12.65 22.08
C LYS A 60 -10.30 -14.18 22.04
N PRO A 61 -10.47 -14.82 20.88
CA PRO A 61 -10.38 -16.27 20.81
C PRO A 61 -8.93 -16.67 21.08
N ALA A 62 -8.69 -17.35 22.20
CA ALA A 62 -7.42 -18.01 22.50
C ALA A 62 -7.04 -19.05 21.41
N GLY A 63 -7.99 -19.44 20.54
CA GLY A 63 -7.77 -20.34 19.42
C GLY A 63 -6.83 -19.79 18.36
N ASP A 64 -6.82 -18.49 18.06
CA ASP A 64 -6.10 -17.95 16.88
C ASP A 64 -4.56 -17.96 17.04
N GLU A 65 -4.06 -17.73 18.26
CA GLU A 65 -2.62 -17.76 18.56
C GLU A 65 -2.13 -19.19 18.77
N ALA A 66 -2.94 -20.04 19.42
CA ALA A 66 -2.66 -21.47 19.57
C ALA A 66 -2.66 -22.19 18.21
N LEU A 67 -3.59 -21.86 17.32
CA LEU A 67 -3.68 -22.40 15.96
C LEU A 67 -2.50 -21.94 15.09
N LYS A 68 -2.07 -20.68 15.20
CA LYS A 68 -0.86 -20.20 14.51
C LYS A 68 0.39 -20.94 15.00
N LYS A 69 0.52 -21.13 16.31
CA LYS A 69 1.63 -21.89 16.89
C LYS A 69 1.62 -23.35 16.43
N ALA A 70 0.46 -24.01 16.47
CA ALA A 70 0.29 -25.38 15.97
C ALA A 70 0.63 -25.51 14.47
N LYS A 71 0.24 -24.53 13.64
CA LYS A 71 0.61 -24.48 12.21
C LYS A 71 2.12 -24.35 11.99
N ILE A 72 2.79 -23.54 12.81
CA ILE A 72 4.24 -23.37 12.76
C ILE A 72 4.94 -24.67 13.20
N ASP A 73 4.48 -25.29 14.29
CA ASP A 73 5.04 -26.55 14.81
C ASP A 73 4.90 -27.69 13.79
N ALA A 74 3.73 -27.84 13.14
CA ALA A 74 3.52 -28.83 12.07
C ALA A 74 4.40 -28.57 10.84
N ALA A 75 4.63 -27.30 10.47
CA ALA A 75 5.51 -26.94 9.36
C ALA A 75 6.98 -27.25 9.67
N MET A 76 7.44 -27.04 10.90
CA MET A 76 8.79 -27.39 11.34
C MET A 76 9.00 -28.91 11.34
N LEU A 77 8.03 -29.68 11.84
CA LEU A 77 8.08 -31.15 11.83
C LEU A 77 8.10 -31.71 10.40
N LYS A 78 7.31 -31.16 9.47
CA LYS A 78 7.36 -31.52 8.04
C LYS A 78 8.72 -31.21 7.40
N ALA A 79 9.34 -30.09 7.77
CA ALA A 79 10.68 -29.74 7.28
C ALA A 79 11.77 -30.68 7.82
N GLN A 80 11.67 -31.09 9.09
CA GLN A 80 12.56 -32.09 9.70
C GLN A 80 12.39 -33.46 9.05
N LEU A 81 11.16 -33.91 8.83
CA LEU A 81 10.84 -35.16 8.16
C LEU A 81 11.41 -35.16 6.73
N ARG A 82 11.24 -34.08 5.96
CA ARG A 82 11.81 -33.95 4.60
C ARG A 82 13.35 -33.92 4.60
N LYS A 83 13.98 -33.52 5.70
CA LYS A 83 15.45 -33.54 5.84
C LYS A 83 15.94 -34.95 6.13
N LEU A 84 15.23 -35.71 6.98
CA LEU A 84 15.55 -37.10 7.31
C LEU A 84 15.23 -38.05 6.15
N GLU A 85 14.15 -37.83 5.39
CA GLU A 85 13.79 -38.64 4.20
C GLU A 85 14.72 -38.43 2.99
N LYS A 86 15.55 -37.38 3.00
CA LYS A 86 16.59 -37.18 1.98
C LYS A 86 17.84 -38.04 2.20
N ILE A 87 17.92 -38.73 3.33
CA ILE A 87 19.00 -39.68 3.60
C ILE A 87 18.62 -40.98 2.91
N GLU A 88 19.40 -41.36 1.90
CA GLU A 88 19.10 -42.46 0.97
C GLU A 88 19.23 -43.86 1.65
N THR A 89 20.03 -43.94 2.72
CA THR A 89 20.18 -45.12 3.59
C THR A 89 20.20 -44.70 5.06
N PRO A 90 19.03 -44.52 5.71
CA PRO A 90 18.98 -44.16 7.12
C PRO A 90 19.42 -45.33 8.01
N ASP A 91 20.33 -45.07 8.95
CA ASP A 91 20.73 -46.02 9.99
C ASP A 91 19.58 -46.29 10.99
N ASP A 92 19.73 -47.30 11.85
CA ASP A 92 18.65 -47.72 12.77
C ASP A 92 18.20 -46.59 13.72
N ASP A 93 19.14 -45.73 14.14
CA ASP A 93 18.87 -44.56 14.97
C ASP A 93 18.09 -43.48 14.18
N GLN A 94 18.47 -43.22 12.92
CA GLN A 94 17.74 -42.31 12.04
C GLN A 94 16.35 -42.83 11.68
N GLN A 95 16.18 -44.16 11.54
CA GLN A 95 14.87 -44.77 11.34
C GLN A 95 13.96 -44.58 12.57
N ALA A 96 14.51 -44.75 13.78
CA ALA A 96 13.80 -44.48 15.02
C ALA A 96 13.42 -42.99 15.16
N GLU A 97 14.33 -42.06 14.80
CA GLU A 97 14.03 -40.63 14.77
C GLU A 97 12.97 -40.27 13.73
N LEU A 98 13.02 -40.87 12.54
CA LEU A 98 12.04 -40.66 11.49
C LEU A 98 10.64 -41.13 11.92
N ALA A 99 10.55 -42.30 12.56
CA ALA A 99 9.32 -42.80 13.16
C ALA A 99 8.79 -41.86 14.25
N ARG A 100 9.68 -41.34 15.11
CA ARG A 100 9.32 -40.41 16.18
C ARG A 100 8.82 -39.06 15.65
N VAL A 101 9.49 -38.50 14.63
CA VAL A 101 9.07 -37.24 13.98
C VAL A 101 7.75 -37.43 13.23
N ARG A 102 7.52 -38.58 12.60
CA ARG A 102 6.21 -38.93 11.99
C ARG A 102 5.10 -38.98 13.03
N GLN A 103 5.32 -39.64 14.17
CA GLN A 103 4.35 -39.71 15.25
C GLN A 103 4.08 -38.32 15.87
N GLN A 104 5.11 -37.49 16.03
CA GLN A 104 4.97 -36.11 16.49
C GLN A 104 4.20 -35.25 15.50
N LEU A 105 4.41 -35.45 14.19
CA LEU A 105 3.66 -34.75 13.15
C LEU A 105 2.17 -35.13 13.18
N GLU A 106 1.86 -36.42 13.30
CA GLU A 106 0.48 -36.89 13.40
C GLU A 106 -0.23 -36.35 14.65
N ALA A 107 0.46 -36.35 15.80
CA ALA A 107 -0.06 -35.76 17.04
C ALA A 107 -0.28 -34.23 16.90
N ALA A 108 0.64 -33.53 16.24
CA ALA A 108 0.53 -32.09 15.97
C ALA A 108 -0.61 -31.78 14.99
N GLU A 109 -0.79 -32.59 13.95
CA GLU A 109 -1.89 -32.45 12.98
C GLU A 109 -3.25 -32.75 13.61
N LYS A 110 -3.33 -33.74 14.50
CA LYS A 110 -4.54 -34.01 15.29
C LYS A 110 -4.88 -32.87 16.25
N ALA A 111 -3.88 -32.34 16.96
CA ALA A 111 -4.07 -31.18 17.83
C ALA A 111 -4.48 -29.92 17.04
N LEU A 112 -3.97 -29.76 15.82
CA LEU A 112 -4.36 -28.68 14.91
C LEU A 112 -5.82 -28.85 14.45
N ALA A 113 -6.24 -30.06 14.10
CA ALA A 113 -7.64 -30.36 13.75
C ALA A 113 -8.59 -30.15 14.93
N ASP A 114 -8.19 -30.52 16.16
CA ASP A 114 -8.97 -30.29 17.37
C ASP A 114 -9.07 -28.79 17.70
N LEU A 115 -7.99 -28.02 17.54
CA LEU A 115 -7.98 -26.57 17.73
C LEU A 115 -8.81 -25.82 16.65
N GLU A 116 -8.76 -26.29 15.40
CA GLU A 116 -9.62 -25.80 14.32
C GLU A 116 -11.10 -26.11 14.59
N SER A 117 -11.39 -27.24 15.25
CA SER A 117 -12.75 -27.65 15.64
C SER A 117 -13.28 -26.95 16.90
N GLN A 118 -12.40 -26.52 17.82
CA GLN A 118 -12.76 -25.88 19.09
C GLN A 118 -12.85 -24.35 19.02
N THR A 119 -12.60 -23.75 17.86
CA THR A 119 -12.76 -22.30 17.69
C THR A 119 -14.27 -21.98 17.59
N PRO A 120 -14.88 -21.22 18.53
CA PRO A 120 -16.24 -20.72 18.32
C PRO A 120 -16.20 -19.83 17.09
N ALA A 121 -17.11 -20.10 16.15
CA ALA A 121 -17.17 -19.48 14.83
C ALA A 121 -16.81 -17.98 14.89
N PRO A 122 -15.62 -17.58 14.41
CA PRO A 122 -15.40 -16.18 14.10
C PRO A 122 -16.39 -15.83 12.99
N ALA A 123 -16.98 -14.65 13.09
CA ALA A 123 -17.86 -14.09 12.07
C ALA A 123 -17.27 -14.36 10.67
N ALA A 124 -18.11 -15.01 9.85
CA ALA A 124 -17.78 -15.64 8.59
C ALA A 124 -16.75 -14.88 7.73
N LYS A 125 -15.61 -15.52 7.47
CA LYS A 125 -15.14 -15.59 6.08
C LYS A 125 -16.00 -16.67 5.42
N PRO A 126 -16.60 -16.41 4.25
CA PRO A 126 -17.52 -17.38 3.68
C PRO A 126 -16.73 -18.62 3.29
N ALA A 127 -17.17 -19.78 3.78
CA ALA A 127 -16.71 -21.09 3.31
C ALA A 127 -16.77 -21.22 1.76
N GLY A 128 -17.56 -20.37 1.10
CA GLY A 128 -17.60 -20.22 -0.34
C GLY A 128 -16.31 -19.74 -1.00
N ASP A 129 -15.46 -18.91 -0.37
CA ASP A 129 -14.29 -18.31 -1.06
C ASP A 129 -13.16 -19.34 -1.30
N GLU A 130 -12.91 -20.21 -0.33
CA GLU A 130 -11.92 -21.29 -0.48
C GLU A 130 -12.44 -22.42 -1.37
N ALA A 131 -13.72 -22.78 -1.26
CA ALA A 131 -14.38 -23.74 -2.14
C ALA A 131 -14.44 -23.22 -3.60
N LEU A 132 -14.67 -21.93 -3.79
CA LEU A 132 -14.68 -21.28 -5.10
C LEU A 132 -13.28 -21.19 -5.71
N LYS A 133 -12.24 -20.99 -4.90
CA LYS A 133 -10.84 -21.09 -5.37
C LYS A 133 -10.49 -22.50 -5.80
N LYS A 134 -10.86 -23.52 -5.03
CA LYS A 134 -10.65 -24.93 -5.41
C LYS A 134 -11.41 -25.28 -6.69
N ALA A 135 -12.70 -24.90 -6.79
CA ALA A 135 -13.50 -25.12 -7.99
C ALA A 135 -12.92 -24.41 -9.24
N LYS A 136 -12.39 -23.18 -9.09
CA LYS A 136 -11.71 -22.47 -10.19
C LYS A 136 -10.42 -23.18 -10.64
N ILE A 137 -9.65 -23.72 -9.69
CA ILE A 137 -8.43 -24.48 -9.98
C ILE A 137 -8.79 -25.80 -10.68
N ASP A 138 -9.80 -26.52 -10.21
CA ASP A 138 -10.24 -27.79 -10.80
C ASP A 138 -10.78 -27.59 -12.23
N ALA A 139 -11.58 -26.56 -12.47
CA ALA A 139 -12.05 -26.21 -13.82
C ALA A 139 -10.89 -25.83 -14.77
N ALA A 140 -9.86 -25.15 -14.26
CA ALA A 140 -8.67 -24.80 -15.06
C ALA A 140 -7.83 -26.04 -15.40
N MET A 141 -7.67 -26.99 -14.47
CA MET A 141 -6.98 -28.25 -14.73
C MET A 141 -7.73 -29.12 -15.75
N LEU A 142 -9.06 -29.23 -15.63
CA LEU A 142 -9.89 -29.97 -16.59
C LEU A 142 -9.81 -29.35 -18.00
N LYS A 143 -9.84 -28.01 -18.13
CA LYS A 143 -9.62 -27.32 -19.43
C LYS A 143 -8.25 -27.60 -20.02
N ALA A 144 -7.21 -27.64 -19.19
CA ALA A 144 -5.85 -27.92 -19.65
C ALA A 144 -5.71 -29.36 -20.15
N GLN A 145 -6.32 -30.33 -19.46
CA GLN A 145 -6.33 -31.73 -19.88
C GLN A 145 -7.13 -31.93 -21.18
N LEU A 146 -8.29 -31.28 -21.30
CA LEU A 146 -9.13 -31.31 -22.49
C LEU A 146 -8.40 -30.73 -23.71
N ARG A 147 -7.72 -29.58 -23.56
CA ARG A 147 -6.89 -28.98 -24.62
C ARG A 147 -5.68 -29.84 -25.02
N LYS A 148 -5.19 -30.70 -24.12
CA LYS A 148 -4.09 -31.64 -24.40
C LYS A 148 -4.59 -32.80 -25.26
N LEU A 149 -5.78 -33.33 -24.98
CA LEU A 149 -6.41 -34.39 -25.76
C LEU A 149 -6.98 -33.90 -27.10
N GLU A 150 -7.53 -32.68 -27.16
CA GLU A 150 -8.03 -32.07 -28.42
C GLU A 150 -6.93 -31.72 -29.42
N LYS A 151 -5.66 -31.66 -28.99
CA LYS A 151 -4.51 -31.46 -29.89
C LYS A 151 -4.10 -32.74 -30.62
N ILE A 152 -4.67 -33.88 -30.26
CA ILE A 152 -4.43 -35.14 -30.95
C ILE A 152 -5.29 -35.13 -32.22
N GLU A 153 -4.63 -35.15 -33.38
CA GLU A 153 -5.26 -34.94 -34.69
C GLU A 153 -6.11 -36.13 -35.15
N ASN A 154 -5.94 -37.30 -34.51
CA ASN A 154 -6.73 -38.51 -34.79
C ASN A 154 -6.88 -39.35 -33.50
N PRO A 155 -7.79 -38.98 -32.57
CA PRO A 155 -7.95 -39.69 -31.31
C PRO A 155 -8.61 -41.05 -31.53
N ASP A 156 -8.06 -42.08 -30.89
CA ASP A 156 -8.64 -43.44 -30.86
C ASP A 156 -9.95 -43.46 -30.06
N ASP A 157 -10.71 -44.56 -30.15
CA ASP A 157 -12.04 -44.68 -29.53
C ASP A 157 -11.98 -44.48 -28.00
N ASP A 158 -10.89 -44.91 -27.36
CA ASP A 158 -10.66 -44.72 -25.92
C ASP A 158 -10.39 -43.25 -25.59
N GLN A 159 -9.57 -42.54 -26.38
CA GLN A 159 -9.33 -41.10 -26.24
C GLN A 159 -10.58 -40.27 -26.53
N GLN A 160 -11.44 -40.72 -27.45
CA GLN A 160 -12.74 -40.08 -27.70
C GLN A 160 -13.68 -40.25 -26.51
N ALA A 161 -13.72 -41.44 -25.89
CA ALA A 161 -14.49 -41.67 -24.67
C ALA A 161 -13.96 -40.82 -23.49
N GLU A 162 -12.64 -40.68 -23.35
CA GLU A 162 -12.02 -39.78 -22.37
C GLU A 162 -12.34 -38.31 -22.64
N LEU A 163 -12.30 -37.85 -23.89
CA LEU A 163 -12.69 -36.48 -24.26
C LEU A 163 -14.13 -36.16 -23.86
N VAL A 164 -15.07 -37.09 -24.09
CA VAL A 164 -16.47 -36.93 -23.69
C VAL A 164 -16.60 -36.90 -22.16
N ARG A 165 -15.87 -37.77 -21.46
CA ARG A 165 -15.85 -37.82 -19.99
C ARG A 165 -15.27 -36.54 -19.38
N LEU A 166 -14.17 -36.02 -19.92
CA LEU A 166 -13.56 -34.76 -19.46
C LEU A 166 -14.46 -33.56 -19.75
N ARG A 167 -15.14 -33.52 -20.90
CA ARG A 167 -16.16 -32.49 -21.20
C ARG A 167 -17.30 -32.50 -20.19
N GLN A 168 -17.82 -33.68 -19.87
CA GLN A 168 -18.90 -33.82 -18.89
C GLN A 168 -18.44 -33.46 -17.46
N GLN A 169 -17.21 -33.81 -17.09
CA GLN A 169 -16.60 -33.40 -15.81
C GLN A 169 -16.37 -31.89 -15.74
N LEU A 170 -15.96 -31.27 -16.85
CA LEU A 170 -15.81 -29.81 -16.93
C LEU A 170 -17.16 -29.11 -16.76
N GLU A 171 -18.21 -29.57 -17.45
CA GLU A 171 -19.55 -29.00 -17.34
C GLU A 171 -20.11 -29.12 -15.92
N ALA A 172 -19.91 -30.27 -15.27
CA ALA A 172 -20.28 -30.47 -13.87
C ALA A 172 -19.50 -29.54 -12.93
N ALA A 173 -18.19 -29.37 -13.15
CA ALA A 173 -17.35 -28.46 -12.38
C ALA A 173 -17.74 -26.98 -12.58
N GLU A 174 -18.06 -26.57 -13.81
CA GLU A 174 -18.54 -25.22 -14.13
C GLU A 174 -19.92 -24.94 -13.51
N LYS A 175 -20.83 -25.93 -13.50
CA LYS A 175 -22.13 -25.83 -12.84
C LYS A 175 -21.99 -25.73 -11.32
N ALA A 176 -21.06 -26.48 -10.73
CA ALA A 176 -20.72 -26.37 -9.31
C ALA A 176 -20.10 -25.01 -8.98
N LEU A 177 -19.22 -24.48 -9.84
CA LEU A 177 -18.62 -23.16 -9.70
C LEU A 177 -19.67 -22.05 -9.76
N ALA A 178 -20.61 -22.11 -10.71
CA ALA A 178 -21.73 -21.17 -10.82
C ALA A 178 -22.67 -21.24 -9.59
N SER A 179 -22.88 -22.45 -9.04
CA SER A 179 -23.66 -22.65 -7.82
C SER A 179 -22.96 -22.10 -6.57
N LEU A 180 -21.63 -22.26 -6.48
CA LEU A 180 -20.82 -21.70 -5.39
C LEU A 180 -20.68 -20.17 -5.48
N GLU A 181 -20.61 -19.63 -6.70
CA GLU A 181 -20.56 -18.19 -6.96
C GLU A 181 -21.90 -17.50 -6.65
N SER A 182 -23.02 -18.22 -6.81
CA SER A 182 -24.37 -17.74 -6.42
C SER A 182 -24.72 -17.96 -4.95
N GLN A 183 -24.07 -18.90 -4.25
CA GLN A 183 -24.25 -19.17 -2.81
C GLN A 183 -23.26 -18.40 -1.91
N ALA A 184 -22.29 -17.68 -2.47
CA ALA A 184 -21.44 -16.80 -1.69
C ALA A 184 -22.30 -15.66 -1.09
N PRO A 185 -22.29 -15.44 0.24
CA PRO A 185 -22.94 -14.28 0.82
C PRO A 185 -22.32 -13.03 0.22
N ALA A 186 -23.18 -12.09 -0.21
CA ALA A 186 -22.75 -10.84 -0.81
C ALA A 186 -21.60 -10.24 0.02
N PRO A 187 -20.40 -10.09 -0.54
CA PRO A 187 -19.30 -9.53 0.19
C PRO A 187 -19.67 -8.11 0.60
N ALA A 188 -19.45 -7.80 1.89
CA ALA A 188 -19.53 -6.44 2.39
C ALA A 188 -18.68 -5.52 1.48
N ALA A 189 -19.39 -4.67 0.75
CA ALA A 189 -18.94 -3.47 0.05
C ALA A 189 -17.45 -3.41 -0.33
N LYS A 190 -17.06 -4.10 -1.39
CA LYS A 190 -16.34 -3.43 -2.48
C LYS A 190 -17.38 -3.11 -3.56
N PRO A 191 -17.36 -1.94 -4.19
CA PRO A 191 -18.40 -1.58 -5.14
C PRO A 191 -18.30 -2.56 -6.32
N ALA A 192 -19.24 -3.51 -6.41
CA ALA A 192 -19.36 -4.44 -7.53
C ALA A 192 -19.45 -3.69 -8.87
N GLY A 193 -19.90 -2.43 -8.84
CA GLY A 193 -19.88 -1.54 -9.99
C GLY A 193 -18.48 -1.22 -10.51
N ASP A 194 -17.44 -1.14 -9.68
CA ASP A 194 -16.12 -0.67 -10.13
C ASP A 194 -15.33 -1.75 -10.90
N GLU A 195 -15.48 -3.03 -10.53
CA GLU A 195 -14.89 -4.13 -11.32
C GLU A 195 -15.68 -4.39 -12.61
N ALA A 196 -17.02 -4.34 -12.56
CA ALA A 196 -17.87 -4.46 -13.74
C ALA A 196 -17.66 -3.29 -14.74
N LEU A 197 -17.49 -2.07 -14.23
CA LEU A 197 -17.19 -0.87 -15.02
C LEU A 197 -15.79 -0.95 -15.63
N LYS A 198 -14.79 -1.48 -14.90
CA LYS A 198 -13.45 -1.74 -15.46
C LYS A 198 -13.51 -2.78 -16.58
N LYS A 199 -14.25 -3.87 -16.41
CA LYS A 199 -14.44 -4.88 -17.46
C LYS A 199 -15.14 -4.29 -18.68
N ALA A 200 -16.25 -3.57 -18.48
CA ALA A 200 -16.97 -2.89 -19.57
C ALA A 200 -16.08 -1.88 -20.33
N LYS A 201 -15.22 -1.14 -19.63
CA LYS A 201 -14.23 -0.23 -20.26
C LYS A 201 -13.20 -0.97 -21.09
N ILE A 202 -12.71 -2.11 -20.60
CA ILE A 202 -11.76 -2.96 -21.33
C ILE A 202 -12.44 -3.54 -22.58
N ASP A 203 -13.67 -4.04 -22.46
CA ASP A 203 -14.43 -4.62 -23.57
C ASP A 203 -14.72 -3.58 -24.68
N ALA A 204 -15.15 -2.37 -24.31
CA ALA A 204 -15.35 -1.28 -25.26
C ALA A 204 -14.03 -0.85 -25.95
N ALA A 205 -12.90 -0.87 -25.23
CA ALA A 205 -11.59 -0.56 -25.80
C ALA A 205 -11.12 -1.66 -26.78
N MET A 206 -11.36 -2.92 -26.48
CA MET A 206 -11.05 -4.04 -27.38
C MET A 206 -11.90 -4.00 -28.65
N LEU A 207 -13.20 -3.74 -28.53
CA LEU A 207 -14.10 -3.59 -29.68
C LEU A 207 -13.72 -2.40 -30.57
N LYS A 208 -13.31 -1.26 -29.99
CA LYS A 208 -12.74 -0.11 -30.74
C LYS A 208 -11.47 -0.48 -31.49
N ALA A 209 -10.58 -1.26 -30.86
CA ALA A 209 -9.35 -1.71 -31.50
C ALA A 209 -9.62 -2.67 -32.67
N GLN A 210 -10.58 -3.59 -32.51
CA GLN A 210 -11.03 -4.49 -33.58
C GLN A 210 -11.66 -3.73 -34.74
N LEU A 211 -12.55 -2.77 -34.44
CA LEU A 211 -13.16 -1.90 -35.43
C LEU A 211 -12.11 -1.11 -36.23
N ARG A 212 -11.12 -0.51 -35.56
CA ARG A 212 -10.01 0.20 -36.22
C ARG A 212 -9.13 -0.72 -37.08
N LYS A 213 -9.05 -2.02 -36.75
CA LYS A 213 -8.31 -3.01 -37.54
C LYS A 213 -9.08 -3.38 -38.81
N LEU A 214 -10.40 -3.56 -38.71
CA LEU A 214 -11.28 -3.87 -39.84
C LEU A 214 -11.46 -2.65 -40.77
N GLU A 215 -11.57 -1.44 -40.23
CA GLU A 215 -11.65 -0.19 -41.03
C GLU A 215 -10.36 0.16 -41.78
N LYS A 216 -9.24 -0.48 -41.44
CA LYS A 216 -7.96 -0.28 -42.13
C LYS A 216 -7.84 -1.14 -43.39
N ILE A 217 -8.80 -2.03 -43.65
CA ILE A 217 -8.88 -2.83 -44.87
C ILE A 217 -9.50 -1.95 -45.96
N GLU A 218 -8.76 -1.72 -47.04
CA GLU A 218 -9.26 -0.99 -48.21
C GLU A 218 -10.04 -1.96 -49.11
N ASN A 219 -11.30 -1.65 -49.42
CA ASN A 219 -12.30 -2.55 -50.06
C ASN A 219 -12.59 -3.84 -49.27
N PRO A 220 -13.32 -3.76 -48.14
CA PRO A 220 -13.79 -4.95 -47.44
C PRO A 220 -14.82 -5.71 -48.30
N ASP A 221 -14.67 -7.03 -48.37
CA ASP A 221 -15.65 -7.93 -48.99
C ASP A 221 -16.97 -7.97 -48.18
N ASP A 222 -18.02 -8.61 -48.73
CA ASP A 222 -19.36 -8.62 -48.12
C ASP A 222 -19.36 -9.24 -46.71
N ASP A 223 -18.52 -10.26 -46.47
CA ASP A 223 -18.38 -10.91 -45.17
C ASP A 223 -17.68 -10.00 -44.16
N GLN A 224 -16.62 -9.30 -44.59
CA GLN A 224 -15.92 -8.29 -43.78
C GLN A 224 -16.80 -7.09 -43.50
N GLN A 225 -17.67 -6.67 -44.43
CA GLN A 225 -18.66 -5.63 -44.20
C GLN A 225 -19.70 -6.07 -43.16
N ALA A 226 -20.16 -7.32 -43.22
CA ALA A 226 -21.07 -7.89 -42.23
C ALA A 226 -20.40 -7.98 -40.84
N GLU A 227 -19.13 -8.37 -40.77
CA GLU A 227 -18.36 -8.41 -39.52
C GLU A 227 -18.15 -7.00 -38.95
N LEU A 228 -17.85 -6.01 -39.79
CA LEU A 228 -17.67 -4.62 -39.39
C LEU A 228 -18.99 -4.04 -38.84
N ALA A 229 -20.13 -4.33 -39.47
CA ALA A 229 -21.45 -3.96 -38.96
C ALA A 229 -21.76 -4.62 -37.61
N ARG A 230 -21.41 -5.91 -37.45
CA ARG A 230 -21.58 -6.65 -36.20
C ARG A 230 -20.73 -6.09 -35.06
N VAL A 231 -19.45 -5.78 -35.32
CA VAL A 231 -18.54 -5.19 -34.33
C VAL A 231 -18.98 -3.78 -33.95
N ARG A 232 -19.49 -2.98 -34.90
CA ARG A 232 -20.12 -1.67 -34.61
C ARG A 232 -21.31 -1.81 -33.67
N GLN A 233 -22.21 -2.74 -33.94
CA GLN A 233 -23.39 -2.99 -33.10
C GLN A 233 -22.99 -3.48 -31.70
N GLN A 234 -21.98 -4.36 -31.61
CA GLN A 234 -21.43 -4.82 -30.34
C GLN A 234 -20.78 -3.69 -29.54
N LEU A 235 -20.06 -2.79 -30.21
CA LEU A 235 -19.48 -1.61 -29.56
C LEU A 235 -20.57 -0.69 -29.00
N GLU A 236 -21.62 -0.42 -29.78
CA GLU A 236 -22.73 0.42 -29.32
C GLU A 236 -23.47 -0.21 -28.13
N ALA A 237 -23.70 -1.53 -28.16
CA ALA A 237 -24.29 -2.25 -27.04
C ALA A 237 -23.38 -2.21 -25.79
N ALA A 238 -22.07 -2.38 -25.97
CA ALA A 238 -21.09 -2.27 -24.88
C ALA A 238 -21.01 -0.85 -24.31
N GLU A 239 -21.07 0.19 -25.15
CA GLU A 239 -21.09 1.59 -24.72
C GLU A 239 -22.38 1.96 -23.98
N ARG A 240 -23.54 1.45 -24.41
CA ARG A 240 -24.81 1.61 -23.67
C ARG A 240 -24.78 0.88 -22.33
N ALA A 241 -24.22 -0.33 -22.29
CA ALA A 241 -24.04 -1.08 -21.03
C ALA A 241 -23.08 -0.35 -20.09
N LEU A 242 -21.99 0.22 -20.62
CA LEU A 242 -21.05 1.04 -19.86
C LEU A 242 -21.70 2.31 -19.32
N ALA A 243 -22.47 3.04 -20.13
CA ALA A 243 -23.23 4.21 -19.68
C ALA A 243 -24.25 3.86 -18.60
N SER A 244 -24.94 2.72 -18.76
CA SER A 244 -25.87 2.18 -17.75
C SER A 244 -25.14 1.80 -16.46
N LEU A 245 -23.98 1.14 -16.52
CA LEU A 245 -23.17 0.79 -15.36
C LEU A 245 -22.55 2.02 -14.68
N GLU A 246 -22.17 3.05 -15.44
CA GLU A 246 -21.75 4.35 -14.90
C GLU A 246 -22.91 5.08 -14.20
N SER A 247 -24.15 4.91 -14.69
CA SER A 247 -25.35 5.48 -14.05
C SER A 247 -25.89 4.66 -12.86
N GLN A 248 -25.66 3.34 -12.84
CA GLN A 248 -26.10 2.41 -11.80
C GLN A 248 -25.05 2.13 -10.73
N ALA A 249 -23.81 2.59 -10.92
CA ALA A 249 -22.87 2.68 -9.82
C ALA A 249 -23.60 3.43 -8.70
N PRO A 250 -23.67 2.88 -7.45
CA PRO A 250 -24.24 3.62 -6.34
C PRO A 250 -23.55 4.97 -6.38
N THR A 251 -24.32 6.05 -6.46
CA THR A 251 -23.80 7.41 -6.31
C THR A 251 -22.80 7.29 -5.19
N LEU A 252 -21.52 7.41 -5.56
CA LEU A 252 -20.45 7.58 -4.60
C LEU A 252 -21.07 8.54 -3.59
N ALA A 253 -21.13 8.14 -2.32
CA ALA A 253 -21.23 9.09 -1.23
C ALA A 253 -20.45 10.30 -1.71
N ALA A 254 -21.18 11.40 -1.96
CA ALA A 254 -20.74 12.46 -2.86
C ALA A 254 -19.24 12.62 -2.66
N LYS A 255 -18.42 12.40 -3.70
CA LYS A 255 -17.11 13.06 -3.67
C LYS A 255 -17.46 14.47 -3.26
N PRO A 256 -16.96 14.98 -2.13
CA PRO A 256 -17.39 16.28 -1.66
C PRO A 256 -17.25 17.19 -2.87
N ALA A 257 -18.28 17.96 -3.22
CA ALA A 257 -18.28 18.71 -4.47
C ALA A 257 -17.00 19.57 -4.61
N GLY A 258 -16.37 19.90 -3.47
CA GLY A 258 -15.03 20.46 -3.35
C GLY A 258 -13.89 19.68 -4.00
N ASP A 259 -13.92 18.35 -4.10
CA ASP A 259 -12.81 17.55 -4.66
C ASP A 259 -12.72 17.59 -6.19
N GLU A 260 -13.85 17.65 -6.87
CA GLU A 260 -13.88 17.87 -8.33
C GLU A 260 -13.71 19.35 -8.66
N ALA A 261 -14.28 20.26 -7.87
CA ALA A 261 -14.03 21.69 -7.98
C ALA A 261 -12.53 22.02 -7.79
N LEU A 262 -11.87 21.41 -6.82
CA LEU A 262 -10.44 21.55 -6.56
C LEU A 262 -9.59 21.06 -7.72
N LYS A 263 -9.94 19.92 -8.32
CA LYS A 263 -9.23 19.41 -9.51
C LYS A 263 -9.40 20.34 -10.71
N LYS A 264 -10.62 20.84 -10.95
CA LYS A 264 -10.90 21.81 -12.02
C LYS A 264 -10.11 23.11 -11.81
N ALA A 265 -10.15 23.67 -10.60
CA ALA A 265 -9.42 24.89 -10.27
C ALA A 265 -7.88 24.73 -10.42
N LYS A 266 -7.32 23.56 -10.05
CA LYS A 266 -5.89 23.26 -10.27
C LYS A 266 -5.52 23.20 -11.75
N VAL A 267 -6.37 22.59 -12.58
CA VAL A 267 -6.16 22.52 -14.03
C VAL A 267 -6.27 23.92 -14.63
N GLU A 268 -7.25 24.71 -14.23
CA GLU A 268 -7.46 26.07 -14.70
C GLU A 268 -6.27 26.98 -14.34
N LEU A 269 -5.77 26.90 -13.10
CA LEU A 269 -4.55 27.62 -12.69
C LEU A 269 -3.34 27.23 -13.55
N ALA A 270 -3.16 25.93 -13.83
CA ALA A 270 -2.07 25.46 -14.68
C ALA A 270 -2.19 25.98 -16.13
N MET A 271 -3.41 26.02 -16.67
CA MET A 271 -3.68 26.59 -18.00
C MET A 271 -3.40 28.09 -18.03
N LYS A 272 -3.86 28.87 -17.05
CA LYS A 272 -3.61 30.32 -16.98
C LYS A 272 -2.13 30.66 -16.81
N ARG A 273 -1.38 29.87 -16.03
CA ARG A 273 0.09 29.99 -15.95
C ARG A 273 0.78 29.66 -17.29
N ALA A 274 0.31 28.64 -18.00
CA ALA A 274 0.86 28.28 -19.29
C ALA A 274 0.56 29.35 -20.35
N GLU A 275 -0.64 29.94 -20.32
CA GLU A 275 -1.09 31.01 -21.21
C GLU A 275 -0.28 32.29 -20.99
N LEU A 276 -0.12 32.72 -19.73
CA LEU A 276 0.72 33.88 -19.37
C LEU A 276 2.18 33.65 -19.80
N LYS A 277 2.75 32.49 -19.48
CA LYS A 277 4.13 32.14 -19.87
C LYS A 277 4.31 32.08 -21.39
N LYS A 278 3.28 31.68 -22.13
CA LYS A 278 3.30 31.66 -23.60
C LYS A 278 3.26 33.08 -24.16
N ALA A 279 2.42 33.95 -23.61
CA ALA A 279 2.33 35.36 -24.02
C ALA A 279 3.63 36.13 -23.70
N GLU A 280 4.23 35.90 -22.52
CA GLU A 280 5.53 36.46 -22.15
C GLU A 280 6.65 36.01 -23.11
N LYS A 281 6.69 34.72 -23.45
CA LYS A 281 7.65 34.19 -24.42
C LYS A 281 7.43 34.70 -25.84
N ALA A 282 6.19 35.04 -26.19
CA ALA A 282 5.86 35.65 -27.47
C ALA A 282 6.18 37.15 -27.53
N GLY A 283 6.66 37.74 -26.42
CA GLY A 283 6.95 39.17 -26.35
C GLY A 283 5.70 40.04 -26.40
N ALA A 284 4.57 39.54 -25.92
CA ALA A 284 3.34 40.32 -25.84
C ALA A 284 3.55 41.58 -24.99
N ASP A 285 2.92 42.66 -25.42
CA ASP A 285 2.97 43.96 -24.77
C ASP A 285 2.21 43.95 -23.43
N GLU A 286 2.57 44.87 -22.54
CA GLU A 286 2.08 44.91 -21.16
C GLU A 286 0.54 45.02 -21.08
N ALA A 287 -0.07 45.70 -22.05
CA ALA A 287 -1.53 45.80 -22.16
C ALA A 287 -2.21 44.45 -22.47
N ALA A 288 -1.53 43.55 -23.19
CA ALA A 288 -2.00 42.20 -23.48
C ALA A 288 -1.66 41.20 -22.35
N LEU A 289 -0.60 41.45 -21.57
CA LEU A 289 -0.23 40.63 -20.41
C LEU A 289 -1.13 40.91 -19.20
N GLN A 290 -1.59 42.16 -19.02
CA GLN A 290 -2.43 42.54 -17.88
C GLN A 290 -3.70 41.68 -17.70
N PRO A 291 -4.56 41.46 -18.73
CA PRO A 291 -5.73 40.60 -18.57
C PRO A 291 -5.38 39.13 -18.29
N LEU A 292 -4.22 38.65 -18.73
CA LEU A 292 -3.74 37.30 -18.42
C LEU A 292 -3.28 37.17 -16.97
N ARG A 293 -2.67 38.22 -16.40
CA ARG A 293 -2.33 38.30 -14.98
C ARG A 293 -3.58 38.39 -14.11
N ASP A 294 -4.56 39.18 -14.51
CA ASP A 294 -5.84 39.28 -13.80
C ASP A 294 -6.59 37.93 -13.82
N ALA A 295 -6.59 37.24 -14.96
CA ALA A 295 -7.14 35.89 -15.08
C ALA A 295 -6.37 34.85 -14.24
N LEU A 296 -5.05 35.01 -14.08
CA LEU A 296 -4.25 34.16 -13.19
C LEU A 296 -4.64 34.39 -11.72
N VAL A 297 -4.78 35.64 -11.29
CA VAL A 297 -5.21 35.99 -9.93
C VAL A 297 -6.61 35.45 -9.64
N ALA A 298 -7.54 35.56 -10.59
CA ALA A 298 -8.88 34.99 -10.46
C ALA A 298 -8.84 33.45 -10.32
N ALA A 299 -7.99 32.77 -11.09
CA ALA A 299 -7.81 31.32 -10.98
C ALA A 299 -7.16 30.91 -9.65
N GLU A 300 -6.24 31.71 -9.10
CA GLU A 300 -5.66 31.48 -7.76
C GLU A 300 -6.70 31.66 -6.64
N GLN A 301 -7.54 32.68 -6.73
CA GLN A 301 -8.66 32.87 -5.79
C GLN A 301 -9.69 31.73 -5.87
N ALA A 302 -10.03 31.27 -7.08
CA ALA A 302 -10.91 30.14 -7.30
C ALA A 302 -10.32 28.83 -6.74
N LEU A 303 -9.00 28.64 -6.84
CA LEU A 303 -8.31 27.52 -6.22
C LEU A 303 -8.42 27.57 -4.69
N HIS A 304 -8.17 28.72 -4.07
CA HIS A 304 -8.31 28.86 -2.62
C HIS A 304 -9.75 28.65 -2.13
N ALA A 305 -10.75 29.16 -2.87
CA ALA A 305 -12.16 28.90 -2.57
C ALA A 305 -12.51 27.41 -2.69
N ALA A 306 -11.98 26.73 -3.71
CA ALA A 306 -12.17 25.30 -3.90
C ALA A 306 -11.43 24.45 -2.85
N GLU A 307 -10.27 24.91 -2.36
CA GLU A 307 -9.54 24.28 -1.25
C GLU A 307 -10.30 24.43 0.08
N ALA A 308 -10.84 25.62 0.36
CA ALA A 308 -11.66 25.88 1.54
C ALA A 308 -12.99 25.09 1.53
N ALA A 309 -13.55 24.86 0.34
CA ALA A 309 -14.73 24.02 0.13
C ALA A 309 -14.41 22.52 0.05
N SER A 310 -13.12 22.13 0.04
CA SER A 310 -12.72 20.73 0.09
C SER A 310 -12.62 20.27 1.53
N ASP A 311 -13.23 19.14 1.89
CA ASP A 311 -13.12 18.52 3.21
C ASP A 311 -11.72 17.92 3.49
N LYS A 312 -10.70 18.34 2.72
CA LYS A 312 -9.32 17.92 2.92
C LYS A 312 -8.71 18.78 4.02
N PRO A 313 -8.25 18.18 5.13
CA PRO A 313 -7.54 18.95 6.14
C PRO A 313 -6.29 19.59 5.48
N ALA A 314 -6.06 20.87 5.78
CA ALA A 314 -4.85 21.55 5.37
C ALA A 314 -3.62 20.72 5.81
N PRO A 315 -2.57 20.61 4.97
CA PRO A 315 -1.39 19.84 5.33
C PRO A 315 -0.83 20.36 6.65
N GLU A 316 -0.75 19.47 7.64
CA GLU A 316 -0.16 19.79 8.94
C GLU A 316 1.34 19.97 8.76
N LEU A 317 1.77 21.22 8.61
CA LEU A 317 3.18 21.59 8.51
C LEU A 317 3.83 21.44 9.89
N VAL A 318 4.22 20.21 10.22
CA VAL A 318 4.98 19.93 11.45
C VAL A 318 6.40 20.45 11.26
N ARG A 319 6.65 21.70 11.68
CA ARG A 319 8.00 22.23 11.82
C ARG A 319 8.69 21.51 12.97
N ARG A 320 9.50 20.49 12.65
CA ARG A 320 10.37 19.87 13.64
C ARG A 320 11.63 20.72 13.75
N GLU A 321 11.80 21.36 14.90
CA GLU A 321 13.07 21.98 15.29
C GLU A 321 14.15 20.91 15.29
N ARG A 322 15.27 21.16 14.59
CA ARG A 322 16.41 20.25 14.59
C ARG A 322 17.13 20.41 15.94
N PRO A 323 17.37 19.34 16.70
CA PRO A 323 18.10 19.43 17.97
C PRO A 323 19.47 20.07 17.76
N GLY A 324 19.82 21.06 18.58
CA GLY A 324 21.08 21.80 18.49
C GLY A 324 21.11 22.93 17.44
N VAL A 325 19.95 23.34 16.92
CA VAL A 325 19.82 24.52 16.07
C VAL A 325 18.72 25.42 16.61
N ASP A 326 19.08 26.24 17.58
CA ASP A 326 18.22 27.32 18.08
C ASP A 326 18.01 28.44 17.02
N GLU A 327 17.09 29.36 17.29
CA GLU A 327 16.77 30.46 16.38
C GLU A 327 17.95 31.40 16.14
N THR A 328 18.81 31.61 17.15
CA THR A 328 19.99 32.48 17.07
C THR A 328 21.01 31.93 16.09
N LEU A 329 21.29 30.62 16.15
CA LEU A 329 22.19 29.94 15.23
C LEU A 329 21.65 29.95 13.79
N LYS A 330 20.32 29.87 13.61
CA LYS A 330 19.69 30.01 12.28
C LYS A 330 19.85 31.43 11.75
N ALA A 331 19.64 32.44 12.59
CA ALA A 331 19.81 33.84 12.21
C ALA A 331 21.26 34.12 11.81
N LEU A 332 22.24 33.68 12.60
CA LEU A 332 23.67 33.86 12.30
C LEU A 332 24.09 33.17 10.99
N LYS A 333 23.64 31.93 10.75
CA LYS A 333 23.92 31.22 9.48
C LYS A 333 23.26 31.90 8.28
N THR A 334 22.09 32.47 8.49
CA THR A 334 21.36 33.22 7.46
C THR A 334 22.10 34.52 7.14
N GLU A 335 22.55 35.27 8.13
CA GLU A 335 23.33 36.50 7.92
C GLU A 335 24.65 36.23 7.19
N VAL A 336 25.38 35.17 7.54
CA VAL A 336 26.60 34.77 6.79
C VAL A 336 26.26 34.45 5.33
N ALA A 337 25.15 33.76 5.07
CA ALA A 337 24.73 33.44 3.71
C ALA A 337 24.36 34.69 2.90
N PHE A 338 23.65 35.65 3.51
CA PHE A 338 23.30 36.93 2.88
C PHE A 338 24.54 37.79 2.62
N ALA A 339 25.41 37.97 3.61
CA ALA A 339 26.65 38.74 3.45
C ALA A 339 27.54 38.16 2.33
N ARG A 340 27.62 36.82 2.23
CA ARG A 340 28.34 36.15 1.15
C ARG A 340 27.68 36.32 -0.22
N ALA A 341 26.35 36.32 -0.27
CA ALA A 341 25.61 36.55 -1.51
C ALA A 341 25.76 38.00 -2.00
N ASP A 342 25.72 38.97 -1.09
CA ASP A 342 25.93 40.40 -1.37
C ASP A 342 27.34 40.64 -1.91
N LEU A 343 28.38 40.08 -1.25
CA LEU A 343 29.75 40.16 -1.73
C LEU A 343 29.88 39.56 -3.15
N ARG A 344 29.35 38.35 -3.37
CA ARG A 344 29.34 37.71 -4.70
C ARG A 344 28.56 38.48 -5.76
N LYS A 345 27.59 39.29 -5.37
CA LYS A 345 26.82 40.14 -6.28
C LYS A 345 27.68 41.34 -6.71
N LEU A 346 28.34 41.99 -5.75
CA LEU A 346 29.25 43.10 -6.01
C LEU A 346 30.50 42.66 -6.80
N GLU A 347 31.07 41.48 -6.51
CA GLU A 347 32.21 40.93 -7.25
C GLU A 347 31.91 40.58 -8.72
N ARG A 348 30.62 40.42 -9.07
CA ARG A 348 30.18 40.18 -10.45
C ARG A 348 29.83 41.47 -11.20
N ASP A 349 29.80 42.61 -10.51
CA ASP A 349 29.53 43.90 -11.10
C ASP A 349 30.87 44.63 -11.31
N ASP A 350 31.31 44.71 -12.57
CA ASP A 350 32.59 45.32 -12.95
C ASP A 350 32.66 46.83 -12.61
N ASN A 351 31.53 47.46 -12.28
CA ASN A 351 31.42 48.86 -11.86
C ASN A 351 31.22 49.02 -10.35
N ALA A 352 31.30 47.94 -9.56
CA ALA A 352 31.15 48.05 -8.10
C ALA A 352 32.26 48.93 -7.51
N ALA A 353 31.86 49.93 -6.71
CA ALA A 353 32.80 50.81 -6.01
C ALA A 353 33.69 49.98 -5.06
N SER A 354 34.99 50.27 -5.04
CA SER A 354 35.96 49.57 -4.18
C SER A 354 35.58 49.62 -2.70
N GLU A 355 35.05 50.75 -2.25
CA GLU A 355 34.56 50.95 -0.88
C GLU A 355 33.37 50.03 -0.55
N ALA A 356 32.45 49.82 -1.50
CA ALA A 356 31.29 48.93 -1.31
C ALA A 356 31.74 47.45 -1.21
N LEU A 357 32.76 47.06 -1.97
CA LEU A 357 33.37 45.73 -1.87
C LEU A 357 34.08 45.52 -0.52
N GLU A 358 34.80 46.54 -0.03
CA GLU A 358 35.44 46.49 1.30
C GLU A 358 34.41 46.40 2.43
N GLN A 359 33.34 47.20 2.38
CA GLN A 359 32.24 47.12 3.35
C GLN A 359 31.56 45.75 3.35
N ALA A 360 31.33 45.15 2.18
CA ALA A 360 30.75 43.81 2.07
C ALA A 360 31.68 42.71 2.62
N ARG A 361 33.00 42.85 2.44
CA ARG A 361 34.00 41.94 3.04
C ARG A 361 34.03 42.07 4.56
N THR A 362 33.99 43.28 5.09
CA THR A 362 33.92 43.52 6.54
C THR A 362 32.66 42.92 7.15
N ARG A 363 31.49 43.12 6.52
CA ARG A 363 30.23 42.53 6.98
C ARG A 363 30.26 41.00 6.98
N LEU A 364 30.85 40.38 5.95
CA LEU A 364 31.02 38.93 5.91
C LEU A 364 31.93 38.44 7.05
N ALA A 365 33.07 39.11 7.28
CA ALA A 365 34.00 38.75 8.34
C ALA A 365 33.37 38.89 9.74
N GLU A 366 32.58 39.94 9.97
CA GLU A 366 31.84 40.14 11.23
C GLU A 366 30.78 39.05 11.43
N ALA A 367 30.01 38.72 10.40
CA ALA A 367 28.99 37.67 10.47
C ALA A 367 29.63 36.28 10.72
N GLU A 368 30.76 35.97 10.08
CA GLU A 368 31.50 34.72 10.30
C GLU A 368 32.08 34.66 11.71
N ARG A 369 32.59 35.78 12.24
CA ARG A 369 33.09 35.88 13.61
C ARG A 369 31.97 35.65 14.63
N GLN A 370 30.82 36.31 14.47
CA GLN A 370 29.67 36.12 15.36
C GLN A 370 29.16 34.68 15.34
N LEU A 371 29.17 34.02 14.16
CA LEU A 371 28.82 32.60 14.05
C LEU A 371 29.86 31.68 14.73
N ALA A 372 31.14 32.02 14.69
CA ALA A 372 32.21 31.25 15.32
C ALA A 372 32.26 31.41 16.85
N GLU A 373 31.92 32.59 17.36
CA GLU A 373 31.83 32.88 18.80
C GLU A 373 30.56 32.30 19.44
N TYR A 374 29.54 31.98 18.65
CA TYR A 374 28.29 31.41 19.13
C TYR A 374 28.44 29.97 19.64
N GLN A 375 28.22 29.76 20.94
CA GLN A 375 28.09 28.44 21.57
C GLN A 375 26.61 28.19 21.92
N PRO A 376 25.99 27.12 21.41
CA PRO A 376 24.57 26.80 21.64
C PRO A 376 24.27 26.28 23.05
#